data_AF-A0AAU9LRD5-F1
#
_entry.id   AF-A0AAU9LRD5-F1
#
_cell.length_a   1.000
_cell.length_b   1.000
_cell.length_c   1.000
_cell.angle_alpha   90.00
_cell.angle_beta   90.00
_cell.angle_gamma   90.00
#
_symmetry.space_group_name_H-M   'P 1'
#
loop_
_entity.id
_entity.type
_entity.pdbx_description
1 polymer ?
#
loop_
_entity_poly.entity_id
_entity_poly.type
_entity_poly.pdbx_seq_one_letter_code
_entity_poly.pdbx_strand_id
1 'polypeptide(L)'
;MSLDKAVERGNESSAPMSTAVAAVTNGNGNGTGAAPSNASYRLRLNPNQDHKAENYDDLGLEFTPLLFSSLERYLPPNLLNVSRDTKYKYMRDILRRYSTEGERTRDQKHREYRQKIISNYQPLYRELYTLNPSSFFVQSFWKAFGANDKNRDESIRSIMSEPAPGVYTFDMLQPRFCDMLLSEVVIAALGRKF
;
A
#
# COMPACT_ATOMS: atom_id res chain seq x y z
N MET A 1 13.89 15.05 65.27
CA MET A 1 14.85 15.02 64.15
C MET A 1 14.00 15.08 62.88
N SER A 2 13.62 16.29 62.41
CA SER A 2 14.37 17.17 61.47
C SER A 2 14.61 16.50 60.12
N LEU A 3 13.84 16.84 59.08
CA LEU A 3 14.04 17.95 58.08
C LEU A 3 14.37 17.23 56.74
N ASP A 4 13.89 17.58 55.54
CA ASP A 4 13.29 18.77 54.93
C ASP A 4 12.56 18.29 53.63
N LYS A 5 11.33 18.75 53.30
CA LYS A 5 10.96 19.83 52.35
C LYS A 5 11.38 19.60 50.88
N ALA A 6 10.70 20.04 49.83
CA ALA A 6 9.49 20.84 49.53
C ALA A 6 9.50 20.96 47.97
N VAL A 7 8.39 20.74 47.21
CA VAL A 7 7.36 21.75 46.84
C VAL A 7 7.97 22.87 45.97
N GLU A 8 7.47 23.29 44.80
CA GLU A 8 6.24 23.08 44.00
C GLU A 8 6.32 23.99 42.75
N ARG A 9 5.22 24.01 41.96
CA ARG A 9 4.70 25.13 41.13
C ARG A 9 5.32 25.30 39.73
N GLY A 10 4.58 25.16 38.62
CA GLY A 10 3.21 25.63 38.31
C GLY A 10 3.29 27.10 37.84
N ASN A 11 2.60 27.62 36.82
CA ASN A 11 1.63 27.16 35.83
C ASN A 11 1.48 28.34 34.81
N GLU A 12 1.09 28.02 33.58
CA GLU A 12 0.30 28.84 32.62
C GLU A 12 0.75 30.19 32.00
N SER A 13 0.69 30.16 30.65
CA SER A 13 0.02 31.10 29.72
C SER A 13 0.59 32.49 29.40
N SER A 14 0.91 32.71 28.10
CA SER A 14 0.35 33.76 27.19
C SER A 14 1.32 34.10 26.02
N ALA A 15 0.80 34.18 24.79
CA ALA A 15 1.41 34.89 23.63
C ALA A 15 0.69 36.26 23.45
N PRO A 16 1.03 37.19 22.52
CA PRO A 16 2.07 37.24 21.47
C PRO A 16 2.82 38.62 21.34
N MET A 17 3.55 38.80 20.22
CA MET A 17 4.00 40.04 19.52
C MET A 17 5.43 40.63 19.68
N SER A 18 6.13 40.61 18.53
CA SER A 18 6.93 41.66 17.86
C SER A 18 8.04 42.43 18.59
N THR A 19 9.26 42.34 18.05
CA THR A 19 10.12 43.52 17.81
C THR A 19 11.13 43.22 16.70
N ALA A 20 11.20 44.12 15.73
CA ALA A 20 12.22 44.17 14.71
C ALA A 20 13.51 44.77 15.30
N VAL A 21 14.66 44.22 14.94
CA VAL A 21 15.94 44.94 15.00
C VAL A 21 16.72 44.64 13.72
N ALA A 22 16.94 45.69 12.94
CA ALA A 22 17.82 45.70 11.79
C ALA A 22 19.29 45.64 12.26
N ALA A 23 20.09 44.79 11.63
CA ALA A 23 21.54 44.90 11.66
C ALA A 23 22.04 44.94 10.21
N VAL A 24 22.29 46.16 9.74
CA VAL A 24 23.13 46.42 8.56
C VAL A 24 24.56 46.13 8.98
N THR A 25 25.19 45.13 8.36
CA THR A 25 26.65 45.05 8.29
C THR A 25 27.04 44.72 6.85
N ASN A 26 27.72 45.69 6.24
CA ASN A 26 28.29 45.62 4.91
C ASN A 26 29.72 45.09 5.07
N GLY A 27 30.05 43.97 4.45
CA GLY A 27 31.37 43.33 4.54
C GLY A 27 31.65 42.47 3.32
N ASN A 28 32.38 43.05 2.38
CA ASN A 28 32.78 42.51 1.08
C ASN A 28 33.83 41.38 1.24
N GLY A 29 33.66 40.23 0.55
CA GLY A 29 34.65 39.14 0.56
C GLY A 29 34.27 37.94 -0.31
N ASN A 30 34.86 37.89 -1.51
CA ASN A 30 34.74 36.89 -2.57
C ASN A 30 34.78 35.40 -2.15
N GLY A 31 33.94 34.60 -2.82
CA GLY A 31 34.41 33.45 -3.59
C GLY A 31 34.53 32.09 -2.89
N THR A 32 33.40 31.42 -2.66
CA THR A 32 33.35 29.94 -2.65
C THR A 32 32.08 29.50 -3.37
N GLY A 33 32.26 28.67 -4.41
CA GLY A 33 31.30 28.42 -5.48
C GLY A 33 29.86 28.19 -5.03
N ALA A 34 28.94 28.89 -5.70
CA ALA A 34 27.55 28.50 -5.71
C ALA A 34 27.46 27.06 -6.23
N ALA A 35 27.08 26.13 -5.37
CA ALA A 35 26.57 24.85 -5.82
C ALA A 35 25.46 25.14 -6.85
N PRO A 36 25.43 24.46 -8.02
CA PRO A 36 24.39 24.69 -9.00
C PRO A 36 23.05 24.51 -8.29
N SER A 37 22.20 25.53 -8.37
CA SER A 37 20.90 25.53 -7.74
C SER A 37 20.04 24.45 -8.39
N ASN A 38 20.03 23.25 -7.80
CA ASN A 38 19.16 22.12 -8.15
C ASN A 38 17.65 22.43 -7.96
N ALA A 39 17.25 23.69 -7.75
CA ALA A 39 15.88 24.11 -7.56
C ALA A 39 15.00 23.79 -8.78
N SER A 40 15.57 23.84 -9.99
CA SER A 40 14.87 23.50 -11.24
C SER A 40 14.59 22.00 -11.42
N TYR A 41 15.16 21.17 -10.55
CA TYR A 41 14.96 19.72 -10.48
C TYR A 41 14.35 19.34 -9.12
N ARG A 42 13.54 20.22 -8.53
CA ARG A 42 12.77 19.87 -7.33
C ARG A 42 11.38 19.42 -7.74
N LEU A 43 10.91 18.34 -7.12
CA LEU A 43 9.52 17.94 -7.23
C LEU A 43 8.62 19.10 -6.77
N ARG A 44 7.50 19.28 -7.46
CA ARG A 44 6.45 20.21 -7.07
C ARG A 44 5.86 19.77 -5.73
N LEU A 45 5.41 20.74 -4.93
CA LEU A 45 4.67 20.44 -3.70
C LEU A 45 3.27 19.89 -4.01
N ASN A 46 2.64 20.42 -5.06
CA ASN A 46 1.30 20.05 -5.49
C ASN A 46 1.34 19.32 -6.84
N PRO A 47 0.53 18.26 -7.00
CA PRO A 47 0.44 17.54 -8.26
C PRO A 47 -0.13 18.43 -9.36
N ASN A 48 0.33 18.22 -10.59
CA ASN A 48 -0.30 18.79 -11.77
C ASN A 48 -1.54 17.95 -12.13
N GLN A 49 -2.74 18.53 -11.96
CA GLN A 49 -4.02 17.86 -12.21
C GLN A 49 -4.35 17.74 -13.70
N ASP A 50 -3.82 18.66 -14.52
CA ASP A 50 -4.05 18.69 -15.97
C ASP A 50 -3.12 17.72 -16.72
N HIS A 51 -2.05 17.26 -16.06
CA HIS A 51 -1.09 16.33 -16.64
C HIS A 51 -1.58 14.89 -16.55
N LYS A 52 -1.80 14.26 -17.70
CA LYS A 52 -2.04 12.82 -17.79
C LYS A 52 -0.71 12.08 -17.78
N ALA A 53 -0.44 11.36 -16.69
CA ALA A 53 0.75 10.52 -16.58
C ALA A 53 0.77 9.43 -17.65
N GLU A 54 1.98 9.07 -18.09
CA GLU A 54 2.19 8.01 -19.06
C GLU A 54 2.03 6.62 -18.44
N ASN A 55 1.83 5.62 -19.30
CA ASN A 55 1.87 4.22 -18.88
C ASN A 55 3.33 3.74 -18.84
N TYR A 56 3.70 3.07 -17.74
CA TYR A 56 5.03 2.51 -17.50
C TYR A 56 5.00 0.98 -17.26
N ASP A 57 3.86 0.31 -17.47
CA ASP A 57 3.68 -1.13 -17.23
C ASP A 57 4.51 -2.00 -18.18
N ASP A 58 4.84 -1.48 -19.36
CA ASP A 58 5.64 -2.14 -20.39
C ASP A 58 7.13 -2.18 -20.06
N LEU A 59 7.58 -1.36 -19.11
CA LEU A 59 8.97 -1.33 -18.69
C LEU A 59 9.19 -2.44 -17.65
N GLY A 60 10.32 -3.16 -17.77
CA GLY A 60 10.78 -4.12 -16.75
C GLY A 60 11.24 -3.41 -15.48
N LEU A 61 10.31 -2.78 -14.77
CA LEU A 61 10.58 -1.80 -13.72
C LEU A 61 11.07 -2.45 -12.42
N GLU A 62 12.07 -1.82 -11.80
CA GLU A 62 12.51 -2.10 -10.42
C GLU A 62 11.40 -1.77 -9.41
N PHE A 63 10.70 -0.64 -9.61
CA PHE A 63 9.60 -0.18 -8.76
C PHE A 63 8.24 -0.38 -9.44
N THR A 64 7.15 -0.35 -8.67
CA THR A 64 5.79 -0.50 -9.21
C THR A 64 5.47 0.60 -10.23
N PRO A 65 4.87 0.28 -11.40
CA PRO A 65 4.46 1.29 -12.40
C PRO A 65 3.63 2.44 -11.83
N LEU A 66 2.77 2.13 -10.83
CA LEU A 66 1.93 3.10 -10.13
C LEU A 66 2.74 4.20 -9.42
N LEU A 67 3.96 3.91 -8.96
CA LEU A 67 4.84 4.91 -8.35
C LEU A 67 5.30 5.92 -9.38
N PHE A 68 5.61 5.49 -10.60
CA PHE A 68 6.03 6.38 -11.68
C PHE A 68 4.87 7.25 -12.17
N SER A 69 3.70 6.66 -12.43
CA SER A 69 2.53 7.45 -12.85
C SER A 69 2.09 8.45 -11.78
N SER A 70 2.21 8.07 -10.50
CA SER A 70 1.92 8.98 -9.38
C SER A 70 2.95 10.10 -9.27
N LEU A 71 4.24 9.77 -9.35
CA LEU A 71 5.37 10.71 -9.23
C LEU A 71 5.47 11.67 -10.42
N GLU A 72 5.05 11.24 -11.61
CA GLU A 72 5.11 12.05 -12.83
C GLU A 72 4.35 13.38 -12.68
N ARG A 73 3.19 13.37 -12.01
CA ARG A 73 2.40 14.58 -11.75
C ARG A 73 3.11 15.62 -10.88
N TYR A 74 4.12 15.20 -10.13
CA TYR A 74 4.92 16.08 -9.27
C TYR A 74 6.22 16.52 -9.96
N LEU A 75 6.49 16.10 -11.20
CA LEU A 75 7.66 16.57 -11.92
C LEU A 75 7.55 18.07 -12.24
N PRO A 76 8.70 18.78 -12.28
CA PRO A 76 8.70 20.18 -12.65
C PRO A 76 8.34 20.34 -14.14
N PRO A 77 7.78 21.50 -14.57
CA PRO A 77 7.22 21.67 -15.91
C PRO A 77 8.18 21.37 -17.06
N ASN A 78 9.47 21.70 -16.88
CA ASN A 78 10.54 21.41 -17.82
C ASN A 78 10.76 19.89 -18.05
N LEU A 79 10.35 19.05 -17.11
CA LEU A 79 10.43 17.59 -17.21
C LEU A 79 9.08 16.92 -17.55
N LEU A 80 7.97 17.65 -17.61
CA LEU A 80 6.69 17.05 -18.03
C LEU A 80 6.62 16.83 -19.55
N ASN A 81 7.25 17.74 -20.30
CA ASN A 81 7.20 17.77 -21.76
C ASN A 81 8.35 17.01 -22.44
N VAL A 82 9.21 16.33 -21.67
CA VAL A 82 10.30 15.52 -22.22
C VAL A 82 9.85 14.08 -22.48
N SER A 83 10.69 13.32 -23.17
CA SER A 83 10.39 11.92 -23.48
C SER A 83 10.16 11.07 -22.23
N ARG A 84 9.32 10.05 -22.38
CA ARG A 84 9.03 9.02 -21.37
C ARG A 84 10.29 8.46 -20.71
N ASP A 85 11.29 8.11 -21.50
CA ASP A 85 12.56 7.55 -21.01
C ASP A 85 13.33 8.52 -20.10
N THR A 86 13.26 9.82 -20.42
CA THR A 86 13.93 10.85 -19.63
C THR A 86 13.21 11.06 -18.30
N LYS A 87 11.87 11.15 -18.32
CA LYS A 87 11.03 11.19 -17.12
C LYS A 87 11.30 9.99 -16.23
N TYR A 88 11.35 8.81 -16.84
CA TYR A 88 11.61 7.55 -16.17
C TYR A 88 12.95 7.51 -15.45
N LYS A 89 14.05 7.85 -16.14
CA LYS A 89 15.40 7.88 -15.54
C LYS A 89 15.44 8.81 -14.32
N TYR A 90 14.88 10.01 -14.48
CA TYR A 90 14.84 11.01 -13.42
C TYR A 90 14.02 10.56 -12.21
N MET A 91 12.83 10.03 -12.43
CA MET A 91 11.97 9.48 -11.37
C MET A 91 12.63 8.28 -10.68
N ARG A 92 13.27 7.39 -11.43
CA ARG A 92 14.01 6.24 -10.88
C ARG A 92 15.14 6.71 -9.95
N ASP A 93 15.89 7.73 -10.34
CA ASP A 93 16.97 8.27 -9.51
C ASP A 93 16.45 8.87 -8.20
N ILE A 94 15.30 9.53 -8.22
CA ILE A 94 14.63 9.99 -7.00
C ILE A 94 14.27 8.79 -6.12
N LEU A 95 13.56 7.80 -6.66
CA LEU A 95 13.13 6.63 -5.89
C LEU A 95 14.33 5.89 -5.29
N ARG A 96 15.46 5.81 -5.99
CA ARG A 96 16.72 5.22 -5.51
C ARG A 96 17.43 6.05 -4.44
N ARG A 97 17.14 7.33 -4.27
CA ARG A 97 17.70 8.11 -3.16
C ARG A 97 16.96 7.87 -1.85
N TYR A 98 15.67 7.54 -1.93
CA TYR A 98 14.81 7.39 -0.77
C TYR A 98 14.48 5.94 -0.40
N SER A 99 14.73 4.98 -1.30
CA SER A 99 14.65 3.55 -0.98
C SER A 99 16.00 3.04 -0.51
N THR A 100 16.02 2.31 0.60
CA THR A 100 17.23 1.64 1.06
C THR A 100 17.55 0.42 0.20
N GLU A 101 18.81 0.01 0.15
CA GLU A 101 19.22 -1.19 -0.59
C GLU A 101 18.57 -2.47 -0.01
N GLY A 102 18.35 -2.51 1.31
CA GLY A 102 17.66 -3.60 1.99
C GLY A 102 16.20 -3.74 1.55
N GLU A 103 15.46 -2.63 1.45
CA GLU A 103 14.07 -2.62 0.96
C GLU A 103 13.99 -3.13 -0.48
N ARG A 104 14.84 -2.62 -1.37
CA ARG A 104 14.86 -3.04 -2.78
C ARG A 104 15.18 -4.52 -2.94
N THR A 105 16.17 -5.01 -2.19
CA THR A 105 16.54 -6.43 -2.21
C THR A 105 15.40 -7.31 -1.71
N ARG A 106 14.67 -6.86 -0.66
CA ARG A 106 13.55 -7.61 -0.11
C ARG A 106 12.37 -7.67 -1.08
N ASP A 107 12.03 -6.56 -1.72
CA ASP A 107 10.95 -6.49 -2.71
C ASP A 107 11.27 -7.33 -3.95
N GLN A 108 12.51 -7.26 -4.43
CA GLN A 108 12.97 -8.08 -5.54
C GLN A 108 12.91 -9.58 -5.22
N LYS A 109 13.48 -10.00 -4.08
CA LYS A 109 13.40 -11.40 -3.62
C LYS A 109 11.96 -11.87 -3.45
N HIS A 110 11.08 -11.00 -2.96
CA HIS A 110 9.67 -11.35 -2.82
C HIS A 110 8.97 -11.50 -4.17
N ARG A 111 9.29 -10.66 -5.15
CA ARG A 111 8.80 -10.79 -6.53
C ARG A 111 9.29 -12.09 -7.17
N GLU A 112 10.58 -12.39 -7.06
CA GLU A 112 11.18 -13.64 -7.55
C GLU A 112 10.55 -14.86 -6.88
N TYR A 113 10.35 -14.83 -5.57
CA TYR A 113 9.70 -15.90 -4.82
C TYR A 113 8.27 -16.13 -5.29
N ARG A 114 7.47 -15.06 -5.49
CA ARG A 114 6.12 -15.17 -6.06
C ARG A 114 6.14 -15.79 -7.44
N GLN A 115 7.05 -15.35 -8.32
CA GLN A 115 7.19 -15.92 -9.66
C GLN A 115 7.57 -17.41 -9.62
N LYS A 116 8.46 -17.78 -8.71
CA LYS A 116 8.83 -19.18 -8.47
C LYS A 116 7.62 -20.01 -8.02
N ILE A 117 6.79 -19.50 -7.11
CA ILE A 117 5.56 -20.19 -6.73
C ILE A 117 4.66 -20.35 -7.95
N ILE A 118 4.38 -19.28 -8.70
CA ILE A 118 3.47 -19.32 -9.84
C ILE A 118 3.94 -20.32 -10.92
N SER A 119 5.24 -20.39 -11.20
CA SER A 119 5.77 -21.27 -12.24
C SER A 119 5.89 -22.74 -11.80
N ASN A 120 6.11 -23.02 -10.51
CA ASN A 120 6.31 -24.39 -10.01
C ASN A 120 5.06 -24.98 -9.36
N TYR A 121 4.14 -24.16 -8.88
CA TYR A 121 2.90 -24.62 -8.28
C TYR A 121 1.97 -25.16 -9.36
N GLN A 122 1.65 -26.45 -9.27
CA GLN A 122 0.65 -27.09 -10.13
C GLN A 122 -0.64 -27.32 -9.33
N PRO A 123 -1.68 -26.50 -9.53
CA PRO A 123 -2.98 -26.69 -8.89
C PRO A 123 -3.53 -28.10 -9.16
N LEU A 124 -4.02 -28.77 -8.12
CA LEU A 124 -4.76 -30.02 -8.30
C LEU A 124 -6.17 -29.73 -8.81
N TYR A 125 -6.84 -28.73 -8.23
CA TYR A 125 -8.17 -28.29 -8.65
C TYR A 125 -8.16 -26.84 -9.15
N ARG A 126 -8.16 -26.65 -10.47
CA ARG A 126 -8.23 -25.31 -11.10
C ARG A 126 -9.49 -24.53 -10.73
N GLU A 127 -10.57 -25.24 -10.43
CA GLU A 127 -11.86 -24.67 -10.03
C GLU A 127 -11.74 -23.81 -8.76
N LEU A 128 -10.82 -24.14 -7.85
CA LEU A 128 -10.53 -23.34 -6.65
C LEU A 128 -10.06 -21.92 -6.98
N TYR A 129 -9.41 -21.73 -8.13
CA TYR A 129 -8.84 -20.47 -8.56
C TYR A 129 -9.75 -19.68 -9.51
N THR A 130 -10.89 -20.25 -9.90
CA THR A 130 -11.84 -19.61 -10.84
C THR A 130 -12.87 -18.73 -10.11
N LEU A 131 -12.93 -18.78 -8.77
CA LEU A 131 -13.79 -17.95 -7.90
C LEU A 131 -15.24 -17.83 -8.38
N ASN A 132 -15.87 -18.94 -8.78
CA ASN A 132 -17.28 -18.96 -9.18
C ASN A 132 -18.21 -19.16 -7.96
N PRO A 133 -19.03 -18.17 -7.54
CA PRO A 133 -19.86 -18.25 -6.33
C PRO A 133 -20.74 -19.49 -6.24
N SER A 134 -21.30 -19.92 -7.38
CA SER A 134 -22.19 -21.08 -7.46
C SER A 134 -21.47 -22.41 -7.20
N SER A 135 -20.14 -22.45 -7.35
CA SER A 135 -19.35 -23.67 -7.15
C SER A 135 -18.78 -23.81 -5.74
N PHE A 136 -18.77 -22.74 -4.93
CA PHE A 136 -18.25 -22.79 -3.56
C PHE A 136 -19.31 -22.54 -2.49
N PHE A 137 -20.33 -21.72 -2.75
CA PHE A 137 -21.39 -21.49 -1.78
C PHE A 137 -22.52 -22.50 -1.88
N VAL A 138 -23.09 -22.86 -0.73
CA VAL A 138 -24.36 -23.59 -0.69
C VAL A 138 -25.50 -22.68 -1.14
N GLN A 139 -26.55 -23.29 -1.70
CA GLN A 139 -27.69 -22.56 -2.26
C GLN A 139 -28.47 -21.76 -1.19
N SER A 140 -28.56 -22.28 0.04
CA SER A 140 -29.20 -21.59 1.17
C SER A 140 -28.50 -20.25 1.47
N PHE A 141 -27.16 -20.26 1.53
CA PHE A 141 -26.34 -19.08 1.73
C PHE A 141 -26.55 -18.04 0.62
N TRP A 142 -26.45 -18.46 -0.65
CA TRP A 142 -26.63 -17.54 -1.78
C TRP A 142 -28.02 -16.88 -1.78
N LYS A 143 -29.07 -17.66 -1.50
CA LYS A 143 -30.44 -17.16 -1.45
C LYS A 143 -30.68 -16.23 -0.27
N ALA A 144 -30.11 -16.54 0.90
CA ALA A 144 -30.30 -15.72 2.09
C ALA A 144 -29.67 -14.33 1.95
N PHE A 145 -28.46 -14.24 1.39
CA PHE A 145 -27.76 -12.98 1.22
C PHE A 145 -28.11 -12.24 -0.07
N GLY A 146 -28.69 -12.93 -1.06
CA GLY A 146 -29.23 -12.35 -2.29
C GLY A 146 -30.70 -11.93 -2.22
N ALA A 147 -31.37 -12.15 -1.08
CA ALA A 147 -32.76 -11.73 -0.88
C ALA A 147 -32.90 -10.21 -0.91
N ASN A 148 -34.05 -9.72 -1.39
CA ASN A 148 -34.39 -8.30 -1.36
C ASN A 148 -34.31 -7.75 0.07
N ASP A 149 -33.90 -6.49 0.23
CA ASP A 149 -33.61 -5.84 1.51
C ASP A 149 -34.69 -6.03 2.58
N LYS A 150 -35.97 -6.08 2.17
CA LYS A 150 -37.11 -6.29 3.09
C LYS A 150 -37.12 -7.66 3.77
N ASN A 151 -36.65 -8.71 3.09
CA ASN A 151 -36.72 -10.10 3.56
C ASN A 151 -35.33 -10.67 3.91
N ARG A 152 -34.29 -9.86 3.82
CA ARG A 152 -32.89 -10.29 3.95
C ARG A 152 -32.60 -10.79 5.36
N ASP A 153 -33.02 -10.06 6.39
CA ASP A 153 -32.74 -10.43 7.78
C ASP A 153 -33.47 -11.72 8.18
N GLU A 154 -34.71 -11.91 7.74
CA GLU A 154 -35.46 -13.15 7.97
C GLU A 154 -34.84 -14.33 7.23
N SER A 155 -34.42 -14.11 5.97
CA SER A 155 -33.77 -15.14 5.17
C SER A 155 -32.43 -15.56 5.77
N ILE A 156 -31.64 -14.61 6.27
CA ILE A 156 -30.38 -14.89 6.98
C ILE A 156 -30.66 -15.64 8.29
N ARG A 157 -31.62 -15.19 9.10
CA ARG A 157 -32.02 -15.91 10.32
C ARG A 157 -32.49 -17.33 10.04
N SER A 158 -33.14 -17.57 8.90
CA SER A 158 -33.65 -18.90 8.53
C SER A 158 -32.55 -19.94 8.27
N ILE A 159 -31.34 -19.50 7.89
CA ILE A 159 -30.19 -20.40 7.65
C ILE A 159 -29.26 -20.50 8.86
N MET A 160 -29.48 -19.70 9.89
CA MET A 160 -28.66 -19.65 11.10
C MET A 160 -29.26 -20.49 12.21
N SER A 161 -28.39 -21.10 13.01
CA SER A 161 -28.71 -21.79 14.25
C SER A 161 -27.86 -21.22 15.37
N GLU A 162 -28.41 -21.14 16.59
CA GLU A 162 -27.71 -20.60 17.75
C GLU A 162 -27.41 -21.73 18.76
N PRO A 163 -26.31 -22.47 18.61
CA PRO A 163 -25.95 -23.56 19.53
C PRO A 163 -25.65 -23.08 20.96
N ALA A 164 -25.24 -21.82 21.13
CA ALA A 164 -24.99 -21.20 22.42
C ALA A 164 -25.31 -19.69 22.34
N PRO A 165 -25.66 -19.03 23.46
CA PRO A 165 -25.99 -17.61 23.46
C PRO A 165 -24.91 -16.75 22.77
N GLY A 166 -25.28 -16.06 21.70
CA GLY A 166 -24.41 -15.23 20.89
C GLY A 166 -23.49 -15.96 19.89
N VAL A 167 -23.59 -17.29 19.78
CA VAL A 167 -22.84 -18.11 18.81
C VAL A 167 -23.78 -18.57 17.71
N TYR A 168 -23.51 -18.17 16.47
CA TYR A 168 -24.32 -18.55 15.33
C TYR A 168 -23.57 -19.44 14.36
N THR A 169 -24.25 -20.47 13.86
CA THR A 169 -23.73 -21.44 12.90
C THR A 169 -24.65 -21.59 11.71
N PHE A 170 -24.09 -21.68 10.51
CA PHE A 170 -24.81 -21.85 9.26
C PHE A 170 -23.91 -22.50 8.22
N ASP A 171 -24.52 -23.17 7.25
CA ASP A 171 -23.78 -23.73 6.12
C ASP A 171 -23.44 -22.63 5.12
N MET A 172 -22.15 -22.48 4.81
CA MET A 172 -21.65 -21.50 3.85
C MET A 172 -21.06 -22.19 2.62
N LEU A 173 -20.14 -23.14 2.84
CA LEU A 173 -19.37 -23.77 1.77
C LEU A 173 -19.97 -25.13 1.37
N GLN A 174 -19.93 -25.45 0.08
CA GLN A 174 -20.30 -26.78 -0.39
C GLN A 174 -19.30 -27.82 0.15
N PRO A 175 -19.75 -29.00 0.62
CA PRO A 175 -18.86 -30.04 1.12
C PRO A 175 -17.76 -30.42 0.11
N ARG A 176 -18.13 -30.55 -1.18
CA ARG A 176 -17.18 -30.82 -2.27
C ARG A 176 -16.08 -29.76 -2.37
N PHE A 177 -16.40 -28.49 -2.13
CA PHE A 177 -15.41 -27.41 -2.15
C PHE A 177 -14.43 -27.55 -0.98
N CYS A 178 -14.91 -27.91 0.21
CA CYS A 178 -14.06 -28.23 1.36
C CYS A 178 -13.14 -29.43 1.09
N ASP A 179 -13.64 -30.48 0.45
CA ASP A 179 -12.84 -31.66 0.08
C ASP A 179 -11.71 -31.30 -0.89
N MET A 180 -12.01 -30.47 -1.89
CA MET A 180 -11.01 -29.96 -2.83
C MET A 180 -9.95 -29.13 -2.11
N LEU A 181 -10.34 -28.22 -1.20
CA LEU A 181 -9.41 -27.41 -0.40
C LEU A 181 -8.50 -28.28 0.46
N LEU A 182 -9.07 -29.25 1.19
CA LEU A 182 -8.30 -30.15 2.06
C LEU A 182 -7.30 -30.97 1.25
N SER A 183 -7.72 -31.50 0.10
CA SER A 183 -6.86 -32.28 -0.79
C SER A 183 -5.70 -31.44 -1.35
N GLU A 184 -5.96 -30.19 -1.72
CA GLU A 184 -4.94 -29.26 -2.22
C GLU A 184 -3.88 -28.97 -1.15
N VAL A 185 -4.31 -28.67 0.09
CA VAL A 185 -3.42 -28.34 1.21
C VAL A 185 -2.61 -29.55 1.67
N VAL A 186 -3.24 -30.72 1.76
CA VAL A 186 -2.55 -31.95 2.19
C VAL A 186 -1.47 -32.35 1.20
N ILE A 187 -1.70 -32.24 -0.10
CA ILE A 187 -0.69 -32.58 -1.11
C ILE A 187 0.42 -31.51 -1.18
N ALA A 188 0.07 -30.23 -1.00
CA ALA A 188 1.07 -29.16 -0.90
C ALA A 188 1.99 -29.35 0.33
N ALA A 189 1.44 -29.78 1.46
CA ALA A 189 2.19 -30.03 2.69
C ALA A 189 3.10 -31.27 2.62
N LEU A 190 2.76 -32.27 1.79
CA LEU A 190 3.55 -33.50 1.59
C LEU A 190 4.80 -33.29 0.69
N GLY A 191 5.16 -32.05 0.37
CA GLY A 191 6.44 -31.72 -0.28
C GLY A 191 6.60 -32.24 -1.70
N ARG A 192 5.54 -32.73 -2.35
CA ARG A 192 5.63 -33.29 -3.71
C ARG A 192 5.63 -32.24 -4.83
N LYS A 193 5.57 -30.95 -4.51
CA LYS A 193 5.45 -29.86 -5.50
C LYS A 193 6.13 -28.57 -5.01
N PHE A 194 7.46 -28.56 -4.93
CA PHE A 194 8.30 -27.35 -4.90
C PHE A 194 9.62 -27.60 -5.63
#